data_AF-Q4TEU5-F1
#
_entry.id   AF-Q4TEU5-F1
#
_cell.length_a   1.000
_cell.length_b   1.000
_cell.length_c   1.000
_cell.angle_alpha   90.00
_cell.angle_beta   90.00
_cell.angle_gamma   90.00
#
_symmetry.space_group_name_H-M   'P 1'
#
loop_
_entity.id
_entity.type
_entity.pdbx_description
1 polymer ?
#
loop_
_entity_poly.entity_id
_entity_poly.type
_entity_poly.pdbx_seq_one_letter_code
_entity_poly.pdbx_strand_id
1 'polypeptide(L)'
;LIMALTGKRSEKGPACWKRRVKSEYMRLRQLKRFRRADEIKSMFSTDRQKIMERTDIWNQEWKTRRIQPVHITTSVGSLRGTREVEDETVLHNIPHMGDEILDQDGTFMEELIKNYDGKVHGDRECGFINNEILVELVNALAQYSHNEDEEEEEEHDFKVDKI
;
A
#
# COMPACT_ATOMS: atom_id res chain seq x y z
N LEU A 1 -6.68 7.15 -46.42
CA LEU A 1 -5.40 6.90 -45.73
C LEU A 1 -5.65 6.97 -44.23
N ILE A 2 -5.98 5.83 -43.61
CA ILE A 2 -6.03 5.71 -42.15
C ILE A 2 -4.75 4.95 -41.79
N MET A 3 -3.79 5.66 -41.19
CA MET A 3 -2.58 5.04 -40.64
C MET A 3 -2.99 4.28 -39.38
N ALA A 4 -3.10 2.96 -39.51
CA ALA A 4 -3.18 2.07 -38.36
C ALA A 4 -1.82 2.08 -37.67
N LEU A 5 -1.73 2.77 -36.53
CA LEU A 5 -0.63 2.61 -35.58
C LEU A 5 -0.75 1.19 -34.99
N THR A 6 -0.11 0.23 -35.64
CA THR A 6 0.12 -1.10 -35.08
C THR A 6 1.19 -0.97 -34.01
N GLY A 7 0.79 -0.53 -32.81
CA GLY A 7 1.60 -0.75 -31.62
C GLY A 7 1.75 -2.26 -31.46
N LYS A 8 2.96 -2.78 -31.73
CA LYS A 8 3.27 -4.20 -31.52
C LYS A 8 3.06 -4.48 -30.03
N ARG A 9 2.09 -5.33 -29.71
CA ARG A 9 1.83 -5.73 -28.33
C ARG A 9 2.96 -6.67 -27.92
N SER A 10 3.69 -6.33 -26.87
CA SER A 10 4.70 -7.18 -26.22
C SER A 10 4.23 -8.65 -26.20
N GLU A 11 5.01 -9.56 -26.81
CA GLU A 11 4.70 -11.00 -26.95
C GLU A 11 4.66 -11.74 -25.61
N LYS A 12 5.00 -11.05 -24.52
CA LYS A 12 5.18 -11.68 -23.22
C LYS A 12 3.83 -11.82 -22.49
N GLY A 13 3.44 -13.07 -22.21
CA GLY A 13 2.15 -13.39 -21.60
C GLY A 13 1.96 -12.91 -20.14
N PRO A 14 0.74 -12.87 -19.59
CA PRO A 14 0.43 -12.21 -18.31
C PRO A 14 1.31 -12.61 -17.10
N ALA A 15 1.79 -13.85 -17.07
CA ALA A 15 2.64 -14.35 -15.98
C ALA A 15 4.07 -13.78 -15.98
N CYS A 16 4.63 -13.39 -17.13
CA CYS A 16 5.94 -12.74 -17.16
C CYS A 16 5.87 -11.34 -16.56
N TRP A 17 4.78 -10.60 -16.83
CA TRP A 17 4.54 -9.25 -16.33
C TRP A 17 4.37 -9.29 -14.82
N LYS A 18 3.58 -10.24 -14.29
CA LYS A 18 3.48 -10.45 -12.83
C LYS A 18 4.85 -10.70 -12.18
N ARG A 19 5.70 -11.53 -12.78
CA ARG A 19 7.07 -11.78 -12.28
C ARG A 19 7.94 -10.52 -12.34
N ARG A 20 7.88 -9.76 -13.44
CA ARG A 20 8.64 -8.52 -13.63
C ARG A 20 8.24 -7.45 -12.63
N VAL A 21 6.94 -7.20 -12.48
CA VAL A 21 6.38 -6.25 -11.49
C VAL A 21 6.84 -6.62 -10.08
N LYS A 22 6.78 -7.91 -9.71
CA LYS A 22 7.24 -8.38 -8.40
C LYS A 22 8.74 -8.15 -8.20
N SER A 23 9.55 -8.40 -9.22
CA SER A 23 11.00 -8.18 -9.17
C SER A 23 11.35 -6.69 -9.01
N GLU A 24 10.76 -5.82 -9.82
CA GLU A 24 10.98 -4.37 -9.72
C GLU A 24 10.52 -3.80 -8.38
N TYR A 25 9.37 -4.24 -7.88
CA TYR A 25 8.90 -3.88 -6.55
C TYR A 25 9.91 -4.26 -5.46
N MET A 26 10.45 -5.48 -5.48
CA MET A 26 11.43 -5.93 -4.49
C MET A 26 12.73 -5.13 -4.57
N ARG A 27 13.21 -4.85 -5.78
CA ARG A 27 14.41 -4.04 -6.03
C ARG A 27 14.26 -2.61 -5.48
N LEU A 28 13.17 -1.93 -5.84
CA LEU A 28 12.87 -0.57 -5.38
C LEU A 28 12.75 -0.51 -3.85
N ARG A 29 12.05 -1.47 -3.25
CA ARG A 29 11.87 -1.56 -1.80
C ARG A 29 13.21 -1.73 -1.06
N GLN A 30 14.09 -2.60 -1.56
CA GLN A 30 15.42 -2.81 -0.98
C GLN A 30 16.28 -1.54 -1.07
N LEU A 31 16.34 -0.93 -2.26
CA LEU A 31 17.13 0.28 -2.48
C LEU A 31 16.65 1.44 -1.60
N LYS A 32 15.32 1.59 -1.44
CA LYS A 32 14.73 2.63 -0.61
C LYS A 32 14.96 2.40 0.88
N ARG A 33 14.86 1.15 1.35
CA ARG A 33 15.18 0.77 2.73
C ARG A 33 16.63 1.12 3.07
N PHE A 34 17.56 0.86 2.14
CA PHE A 34 18.96 1.18 2.33
C PHE A 34 19.18 2.70 2.40
N ARG A 35 18.64 3.47 1.44
CA ARG A 35 18.79 4.93 1.41
C ARG A 35 18.17 5.64 2.62
N ARG A 36 17.04 5.14 3.13
CA ARG A 36 16.32 5.76 4.27
C ARG A 36 16.88 5.42 5.64
N ALA A 37 17.77 4.45 5.76
CA ALA A 37 18.20 3.96 7.07
C ALA A 37 18.82 5.07 7.93
N ASP A 38 19.67 5.91 7.34
CA ASP A 38 20.37 6.97 8.08
C ASP A 38 19.47 8.19 8.35
N GLU A 39 18.60 8.54 7.40
CA GLU A 39 17.55 9.55 7.60
C GLU A 39 16.63 9.17 8.76
N ILE A 40 16.16 7.92 8.77
CA ILE A 40 15.29 7.38 9.82
C ILE A 40 15.99 7.41 11.18
N LYS A 41 17.28 7.03 11.27
CA LYS A 41 18.04 7.12 12.52
C LYS A 41 18.12 8.55 13.04
N SER A 42 18.38 9.52 12.15
CA SER A 42 18.42 10.94 12.50
C SER A 42 17.06 11.45 12.99
N MET A 43 15.98 11.09 12.28
CA MET A 43 14.61 11.43 12.69
C MET A 43 14.26 10.82 14.05
N PHE A 44 14.57 9.54 14.27
CA PHE A 44 14.34 8.88 15.56
C PHE A 44 15.09 9.56 16.71
N SER A 45 16.35 9.97 16.49
CA SER A 45 17.12 10.70 17.50
C SER A 45 16.45 12.02 17.86
N THR A 46 15.99 12.75 16.85
CA THR A 46 15.28 14.04 17.03
C THR A 46 13.95 13.85 17.75
N ASP A 47 13.16 12.85 17.35
CA ASP A 47 11.87 12.57 17.97
C ASP A 47 12.02 12.05 19.40
N ARG A 48 13.09 11.27 19.69
CA ARG A 48 13.42 10.86 21.05
C ARG A 48 13.66 12.06 21.95
N GLN A 49 14.36 13.09 21.47
CA GLN A 49 14.57 14.32 22.23
C GLN A 49 13.24 15.04 22.50
N LYS A 50 12.39 15.21 21.47
CA LYS A 50 11.06 15.83 21.64
C LYS A 50 10.19 15.06 22.64
N ILE A 51 10.23 13.73 22.60
CA ILE A 51 9.51 12.87 23.55
C ILE A 51 10.01 13.16 24.95
N MET A 52 11.33 13.11 25.18
CA MET A 52 11.90 13.38 26.49
C MET A 52 11.48 14.74 27.05
N GLU A 53 11.64 15.81 26.26
CA GLU A 53 11.27 17.17 26.67
C GLU A 53 9.77 17.27 27.02
N ARG A 54 8.89 16.72 26.18
CA ARG A 54 7.44 16.72 26.46
C ARG A 54 7.09 15.89 27.69
N THR A 55 7.69 14.71 27.83
CA THR A 55 7.43 13.84 28.99
C THR A 55 7.94 14.45 30.28
N ASP A 56 9.05 15.17 30.24
CA ASP A 56 9.59 15.86 31.42
C ASP A 56 8.64 16.96 31.87
N ILE A 57 8.13 17.78 30.94
CA ILE A 57 7.13 18.81 31.26
C ILE A 57 5.88 18.17 31.88
N TRP A 58 5.30 17.15 31.23
CA TRP A 58 4.14 16.42 31.73
C TRP A 58 4.39 15.82 33.12
N ASN A 59 5.58 15.24 33.34
CA ASN A 59 5.96 14.65 34.63
C ASN A 59 6.11 15.71 35.73
N GLN A 60 6.67 16.88 35.41
CA GLN A 60 6.79 17.98 36.38
C GLN A 60 5.41 18.56 36.74
N GLU A 61 4.55 18.79 35.76
CA GLU A 61 3.16 19.20 36.01
C GLU A 61 2.43 18.15 36.84
N TRP A 62 2.53 16.87 36.48
CA TRP A 62 1.86 15.79 37.20
C TRP A 62 2.29 15.71 38.66
N LYS A 63 3.59 15.88 38.96
CA LYS A 63 4.12 15.92 40.34
C LYS A 63 3.55 17.05 41.19
N THR A 64 3.13 18.15 40.56
CA THR A 64 2.61 19.33 41.27
C THR A 64 1.09 19.36 41.36
N ARG A 65 0.39 18.53 40.58
CA ARG A 65 -1.08 18.46 40.58
C ARG A 65 -1.59 17.84 41.89
N ARG A 66 -2.38 18.60 42.64
CA ARG A 66 -3.25 18.06 43.70
C ARG A 66 -4.56 17.66 43.07
N ILE A 67 -4.71 16.37 42.77
CA ILE A 67 -5.89 15.82 42.10
C ILE A 67 -7.05 15.77 43.10
N GLN A 68 -8.20 16.32 42.71
CA GLN A 68 -9.48 16.18 43.40
C GLN A 68 -10.47 15.48 42.45
N PRO A 69 -11.29 14.55 42.96
CA PRO A 69 -12.26 13.85 42.12
C PRO A 69 -13.34 14.82 41.60
N VAL A 70 -13.64 14.72 40.31
CA VAL A 70 -14.72 15.47 39.64
C VAL A 70 -15.88 14.53 39.36
N HIS A 71 -17.11 15.04 39.51
CA HIS A 71 -18.33 14.29 39.20
C HIS A 71 -18.49 14.09 37.70
N ILE A 72 -18.84 12.87 37.32
CA ILE A 72 -19.03 12.45 35.93
C ILE A 72 -20.29 13.10 35.37
N THR A 73 -20.15 13.88 34.28
CA THR A 73 -21.29 14.35 33.47
C THR A 73 -21.24 13.68 32.11
N THR A 74 -22.41 13.28 31.62
CA THR A 74 -22.58 12.67 30.30
C THR A 74 -22.71 13.77 29.24
N SER A 75 -21.76 13.83 28.31
CA SER A 75 -21.87 14.66 27.11
C SER A 75 -22.89 14.06 26.15
N VAL A 76 -23.85 14.86 25.68
CA VAL A 76 -24.78 14.50 24.60
C VAL A 76 -24.50 15.37 23.37
N GLY A 77 -24.00 14.73 22.31
CA GLY A 77 -23.88 15.34 20.99
C GLY A 77 -25.07 14.94 20.12
N SER A 78 -25.70 15.92 19.45
CA SER A 78 -26.77 15.67 18.48
C SER A 78 -26.21 15.82 17.07
N LEU A 79 -26.21 14.73 16.31
CA LEU A 79 -25.90 14.74 14.87
C LEU A 79 -27.22 14.60 14.10
N ARG A 80 -27.48 15.55 13.19
CA ARG A 80 -28.61 15.53 12.25
C ARG A 80 -28.09 15.38 10.82
N GLY A 81 -28.63 14.43 10.08
CA GLY A 81 -28.47 14.30 8.63
C GLY A 81 -28.15 12.87 8.18
N THR A 82 -28.63 12.50 6.99
CA THR A 82 -28.22 11.29 6.26
C THR A 82 -27.19 11.68 5.21
N ARG A 83 -26.15 10.86 5.04
CA ARG A 83 -25.10 11.04 4.03
C ARG A 83 -25.18 9.89 3.04
N GLU A 84 -25.17 10.22 1.75
CA GLU A 84 -24.99 9.23 0.69
C GLU A 84 -23.56 8.73 0.71
N VAL A 85 -23.40 7.41 0.57
CA VAL A 85 -22.11 6.72 0.59
C VAL A 85 -22.06 5.84 -0.65
N GLU A 86 -20.92 5.87 -1.34
CA GLU A 86 -20.66 4.99 -2.49
C GLU A 86 -20.46 3.54 -2.02
N ASP A 87 -20.82 2.57 -2.88
CA ASP A 87 -20.67 1.16 -2.56
C ASP A 87 -19.18 0.78 -2.41
N GLU A 88 -18.86 0.13 -1.29
CA GLU A 88 -17.53 -0.43 -1.06
C GLU A 88 -17.33 -1.72 -1.87
N THR A 89 -16.31 -1.76 -2.73
CA THR A 89 -16.00 -2.93 -3.58
C THR A 89 -14.96 -3.88 -2.97
N VAL A 90 -14.41 -3.51 -1.81
CA VAL A 90 -13.37 -4.25 -1.09
C VAL A 90 -13.72 -4.27 0.39
N LEU A 91 -13.67 -5.43 1.01
CA LEU A 91 -13.92 -5.56 2.45
C LEU A 91 -12.67 -5.12 3.23
N HIS A 92 -12.78 -4.00 3.96
CA HIS A 92 -11.65 -3.43 4.70
C HIS A 92 -11.36 -4.15 6.03
N ASN A 93 -12.39 -4.71 6.67
CA ASN A 93 -12.30 -5.39 7.96
C ASN A 93 -13.13 -6.67 7.97
N ILE A 94 -12.59 -7.75 8.51
CA ILE A 94 -13.35 -8.96 8.81
C ILE A 94 -13.93 -8.81 10.22
N PRO A 95 -15.25 -8.92 10.41
CA PRO A 95 -15.86 -8.88 11.74
C PRO A 95 -15.30 -10.00 12.63
N HIS A 96 -14.80 -9.65 13.82
CA HIS A 96 -14.37 -10.64 14.80
C HIS A 96 -15.59 -11.28 15.46
N MET A 97 -15.90 -12.52 15.11
CA MET A 97 -17.07 -13.24 15.61
C MET A 97 -16.79 -14.07 16.88
N GLY A 98 -15.54 -14.11 17.36
CA GLY A 98 -15.13 -14.97 18.48
C GLY A 98 -14.72 -16.36 18.01
N ASP A 99 -13.65 -16.89 18.59
CA ASP A 99 -13.03 -18.15 18.18
C ASP A 99 -13.99 -19.35 18.30
N GLU A 100 -14.90 -19.31 19.28
CA GLU A 100 -15.90 -20.37 19.54
C GLU A 100 -16.93 -20.54 18.40
N ILE A 101 -17.16 -19.48 17.62
CA ILE A 101 -18.12 -19.46 16.49
C ILE A 101 -17.43 -19.90 15.19
N LEU A 102 -16.13 -19.63 15.05
CA LEU A 102 -15.35 -19.96 13.86
C LEU A 102 -15.18 -21.48 13.67
N ASP A 103 -15.17 -22.25 14.77
CA ASP A 103 -15.01 -23.71 14.74
C ASP A 103 -16.30 -24.47 14.33
N GLN A 104 -17.46 -23.80 14.29
CA GLN A 104 -18.75 -24.47 14.08
C GLN A 104 -19.21 -24.45 12.62
N ASP A 105 -19.05 -23.34 11.90
CA ASP A 105 -19.39 -23.27 10.47
C ASP A 105 -18.70 -22.07 9.78
N GLY A 106 -17.73 -22.35 8.92
CA GLY A 106 -17.01 -21.34 8.14
C GLY A 106 -17.78 -20.81 6.92
N THR A 107 -18.98 -21.34 6.62
CA THR A 107 -19.76 -20.96 5.43
C THR A 107 -20.12 -19.48 5.40
N PHE A 108 -20.43 -18.88 6.56
CA PHE A 108 -20.70 -17.45 6.64
C PHE A 108 -19.49 -16.60 6.21
N MET A 109 -18.28 -16.97 6.66
CA MET A 109 -17.05 -16.26 6.29
C MET A 109 -16.77 -16.41 4.79
N GLU A 110 -17.02 -17.59 4.23
CA GLU A 110 -16.87 -17.84 2.78
C GLU A 110 -17.87 -17.02 1.95
N GLU A 111 -19.14 -16.97 2.35
CA GLU A 111 -20.16 -16.17 1.68
C GLU A 111 -19.87 -14.66 1.80
N LEU A 112 -19.44 -14.20 2.97
CA LEU A 112 -19.03 -12.82 3.19
C LEU A 112 -17.90 -12.42 2.24
N ILE A 113 -16.86 -13.24 2.14
CA ILE A 113 -15.73 -12.99 1.23
C ILE A 113 -16.17 -13.03 -0.25
N LYS A 114 -17.08 -13.94 -0.61
CA LYS A 114 -17.61 -14.09 -1.96
C LYS A 114 -18.39 -12.86 -2.43
N ASN A 115 -19.11 -12.18 -1.53
CA ASN A 115 -19.83 -10.93 -1.84
C ASN A 115 -18.88 -9.79 -2.25
N TYR A 116 -17.59 -9.90 -1.94
CA TYR A 116 -16.55 -8.93 -2.33
C TYR A 116 -15.61 -9.49 -3.42
N ASP A 117 -16.02 -10.50 -4.18
CA ASP A 117 -15.16 -11.21 -5.18
C ASP A 117 -13.84 -11.76 -4.59
N GLY A 118 -13.80 -12.05 -3.28
CA GLY A 118 -12.55 -12.42 -2.61
C GLY A 118 -11.63 -11.24 -2.26
N LYS A 119 -12.02 -10.00 -2.53
CA LYS A 119 -11.20 -8.81 -2.29
C LYS A 119 -11.29 -8.38 -0.83
N VAL A 120 -10.35 -8.85 -0.03
CA VAL A 120 -10.15 -8.43 1.36
C VAL A 120 -8.90 -7.56 1.47
N HIS A 121 -8.96 -6.48 2.27
CA HIS A 121 -7.79 -5.66 2.52
C HIS A 121 -6.67 -6.47 3.19
N GLY A 122 -5.44 -6.32 2.68
CA GLY A 122 -4.27 -7.06 3.17
C GLY A 122 -4.04 -8.42 2.50
N ASP A 123 -5.01 -8.95 1.74
CA ASP A 123 -4.81 -10.17 0.94
C ASP A 123 -4.09 -9.85 -0.38
N ARG A 124 -2.78 -9.64 -0.30
CA ARG A 124 -1.92 -9.42 -1.47
C ARG A 124 -0.66 -10.27 -1.33
N GLU A 125 -0.27 -10.95 -2.41
CA GLU A 125 1.02 -11.68 -2.49
C GLU A 125 2.24 -10.74 -2.29
N CYS A 126 2.03 -9.44 -2.46
CA CYS A 126 3.01 -8.38 -2.30
C CYS A 126 2.68 -7.62 -1.02
N GLY A 127 3.69 -7.37 -0.18
CA GLY A 127 3.51 -6.70 1.12
C GLY A 127 3.17 -5.20 0.99
N PHE A 128 3.81 -4.39 1.83
CA PHE A 128 3.52 -2.95 1.93
C PHE A 128 3.72 -2.18 0.61
N ILE A 129 2.70 -1.44 0.18
CA ILE A 129 2.77 -0.48 -0.93
C ILE A 129 2.31 0.89 -0.43
N ASN A 130 3.08 1.93 -0.72
CA ASN A 130 2.68 3.33 -0.49
C ASN A 130 2.75 4.11 -1.81
N ASN A 131 2.15 5.30 -1.83
CA ASN A 131 2.05 6.12 -3.05
C ASN A 131 3.42 6.37 -3.70
N GLU A 132 4.45 6.58 -2.90
CA GLU A 132 5.79 6.85 -3.39
C GLU A 132 6.42 5.64 -4.10
N ILE A 133 6.30 4.44 -3.51
CA ILE A 133 6.77 3.19 -4.15
C ILE A 133 5.90 2.86 -5.37
N LEU A 134 4.59 3.15 -5.32
CA LEU A 134 3.68 2.92 -6.44
C LEU A 134 4.08 3.74 -7.67
N VAL A 135 4.35 5.03 -7.50
CA VAL A 135 4.79 5.91 -8.60
C VAL A 135 6.14 5.45 -9.17
N GLU A 136 7.11 5.13 -8.31
CA GLU A 136 8.41 4.60 -8.74
C GLU A 136 8.28 3.29 -9.51
N LEU A 137 7.37 2.40 -9.08
CA LEU A 137 7.12 1.12 -9.74
C LEU A 137 6.50 1.31 -11.14
N VAL A 138 5.49 2.18 -11.26
CA VAL A 138 4.86 2.49 -12.56
C VAL A 138 5.89 3.07 -13.52
N ASN A 139 6.72 4.02 -13.05
CA ASN A 139 7.76 4.63 -13.87
C ASN A 139 8.83 3.62 -14.32
N ALA A 140 9.27 2.73 -13.41
CA ALA A 140 10.25 1.69 -13.75
C ALA A 140 9.70 0.69 -14.78
N LEU A 141 8.40 0.37 -14.72
CA LEU A 141 7.75 -0.51 -15.70
C LEU A 141 7.56 0.18 -17.06
N ALA A 142 7.26 1.47 -17.08
CA ALA A 142 7.14 2.24 -18.32
C ALA A 142 8.49 2.30 -19.08
N GLN A 143 9.60 2.48 -18.36
CA GLN A 143 10.95 2.46 -18.95
C GLN A 143 11.32 1.09 -19.53
N TYR A 144 10.88 0.01 -18.89
CA TYR A 144 11.14 -1.34 -19.39
C TYR A 144 10.47 -1.60 -20.74
N SER A 145 9.24 -1.12 -20.94
CA SER A 145 8.55 -1.23 -22.23
C SER A 145 9.30 -0.47 -23.33
N HIS A 146 9.79 0.73 -23.02
CA HIS A 146 10.47 1.57 -24.00
C HIS A 146 11.82 0.97 -24.44
N ASN A 147 12.57 0.39 -23.51
CA ASN A 147 13.87 -0.23 -23.83
C ASN A 147 13.74 -1.56 -24.61
N GLU A 148 12.64 -2.32 -24.42
CA GLU A 148 12.38 -3.50 -25.26
C GLU A 148 12.12 -3.10 -26.72
N ASP A 149 11.39 -2.01 -26.94
CA ASP A 149 11.10 -1.50 -28.28
C ASP A 149 12.40 -1.04 -28.98
N GLU A 150 13.32 -0.38 -28.25
CA GLU A 150 14.64 0.06 -28.77
C GLU A 150 15.59 -1.12 -29.08
N GLU A 151 15.67 -2.14 -28.21
CA GLU A 151 16.52 -3.32 -28.43
C GLU A 151 16.03 -4.18 -29.62
N GLU A 152 14.71 -4.29 -29.82
CA GLU A 152 14.13 -4.97 -30.99
C GLU A 152 14.33 -4.19 -32.31
N GLU A 153 14.32 -2.85 -32.26
CA GLU A 153 14.63 -2.00 -33.41
C GLU A 153 16.11 -2.13 -33.82
N GLU A 154 17.03 -2.13 -32.87
CA GLU A 154 18.46 -2.36 -33.15
C GLU A 154 18.72 -3.78 -33.70
N GLU A 155 18.11 -4.83 -33.15
CA GLU A 155 18.31 -6.21 -33.64
C GLU A 155 17.76 -6.41 -35.06
N HIS A 156 16.69 -5.70 -35.42
CA HIS A 156 16.14 -5.73 -36.77
C HIS A 156 17.04 -4.99 -37.77
N ASP A 157 17.62 -3.84 -37.39
CA ASP A 157 18.52 -3.07 -38.24
C ASP A 157 19.81 -3.85 -38.56
N PHE A 158 20.38 -4.54 -37.56
CA PHE A 158 21.55 -5.42 -37.74
C PHE A 158 21.31 -6.64 -38.65
N LYS A 159 20.06 -7.08 -38.82
CA LYS A 159 19.70 -8.21 -39.69
C LYS A 159 19.44 -7.79 -41.14
N VAL A 160 19.07 -6.54 -41.38
CA VAL A 160 18.81 -6.01 -42.74
C VAL A 160 20.11 -5.73 -43.49
N ASP A 161 21.18 -5.34 -42.80
CA ASP A 161 22.49 -5.03 -43.39
C ASP A 161 23.37 -6.25 -43.75
N LYS A 162 22.88 -7.48 -43.56
CA LYS A 162 23.63 -8.72 -43.85
C LYS A 162 23.09 -9.52 -45.04
N ILE A 163 22.55 -8.85 -46.05
CA ILE A 163 22.14 -9.44 -47.34
C ILE A 163 22.95 -8.84 -48.48
#